data_AF-A0A450Z321-F1
#
_entry.id   AF-A0A450Z321-F1
#
_cell.length_a   1.000
_cell.length_b   1.000
_cell.length_c   1.000
_cell.angle_alpha   90.00
_cell.angle_beta   90.00
_cell.angle_gamma   90.00
#
_symmetry.space_group_name_H-M   'P 1'
#
loop_
_entity.id
_entity.type
_entity.pdbx_description
1 polymer ?
#
loop_
_entity_poly.entity_id
_entity_poly.type
_entity_poly.pdbx_seq_one_letter_code
_entity_poly.pdbx_strand_id
1 'polypeptide(L)'
;MTTKNYDLIILGTAPGCYVAAIQAAQLGLKVVCVDRRFDAQVKSSPGGTCRNVRLYLFQGMLDSSRYYYDLLYFLLAHGIRVDGEIIKCARDADAQG
;
A
#
# COMPACT_ATOMS: atom_id res chain seq x y z
N MET A 1 -0.79 -36.72 6.42
CA MET A 1 -1.06 -35.37 5.87
C MET A 1 -2.47 -34.98 6.23
N THR A 2 -2.67 -33.95 7.03
CA THR A 2 -4.00 -33.47 7.42
C THR A 2 -4.57 -32.63 6.28
N THR A 3 -5.55 -33.16 5.55
CA THR A 3 -6.24 -32.44 4.48
C THR A 3 -7.15 -31.37 5.09
N LYS A 4 -6.85 -30.09 4.81
CA LYS A 4 -7.75 -29.00 5.14
C LYS A 4 -8.71 -28.78 3.98
N ASN A 5 -9.99 -29.08 4.19
CA ASN A 5 -11.04 -28.77 3.23
C ASN A 5 -11.41 -27.28 3.31
N TYR A 6 -11.56 -26.65 2.15
CA TYR A 6 -12.00 -25.26 1.96
C TYR A 6 -13.07 -25.25 0.88
N ASP A 7 -14.03 -24.34 0.99
CA ASP A 7 -15.12 -24.22 0.03
C ASP A 7 -14.74 -23.30 -1.14
N LEU A 8 -13.79 -22.38 -0.91
CA LEU A 8 -13.30 -21.45 -1.90
C LEU A 8 -11.80 -21.18 -1.71
N ILE A 9 -11.05 -21.22 -2.81
CA ILE A 9 -9.63 -20.88 -2.86
C ILE A 9 -9.47 -19.64 -3.75
N ILE A 10 -8.91 -18.57 -3.19
CA ILE A 10 -8.63 -17.32 -3.91
C ILE A 10 -7.12 -17.17 -4.08
N LEU A 11 -6.69 -17.00 -5.32
CA LEU A 11 -5.29 -16.80 -5.68
C LEU A 11 -5.02 -15.31 -5.87
N GLY A 12 -4.23 -14.74 -4.96
CA GLY A 12 -3.86 -13.33 -4.89
C GLY A 12 -4.66 -12.52 -3.87
N THR A 13 -4.09 -11.38 -3.47
CA THR A 13 -4.68 -10.42 -2.53
C THR A 13 -4.78 -9.02 -3.14
N ALA A 14 -5.06 -8.96 -4.44
CA ALA A 14 -5.47 -7.71 -5.07
C ALA A 14 -6.79 -7.21 -4.46
N PRO A 15 -7.13 -5.91 -4.60
CA PRO A 15 -8.35 -5.31 -4.05
C PRO A 15 -9.62 -6.10 -4.34
N GLY A 16 -9.84 -6.56 -5.58
CA GLY A 16 -10.98 -7.42 -5.88
C GLY A 16 -10.94 -8.77 -5.16
N CYS A 17 -9.75 -9.37 -5.03
CA CYS A 17 -9.58 -10.70 -4.45
C CYS A 17 -9.79 -10.73 -2.94
N TYR A 18 -9.19 -9.79 -2.18
CA TYR A 18 -9.41 -9.78 -0.73
C TYR A 18 -10.83 -9.33 -0.37
N VAL A 19 -11.44 -8.44 -1.16
CA VAL A 19 -12.86 -8.06 -0.96
C VAL A 19 -13.77 -9.26 -1.21
N ALA A 20 -13.55 -9.98 -2.31
CA ALA A 20 -14.30 -11.21 -2.60
C ALA A 20 -14.10 -12.28 -1.50
N ALA A 21 -12.90 -12.40 -0.95
CA ALA A 21 -12.60 -13.32 0.14
C ALA A 21 -13.35 -12.97 1.42
N ILE A 22 -13.37 -11.69 1.80
CA ILE A 22 -14.10 -11.20 2.97
C ILE A 22 -15.60 -11.44 2.79
N GLN A 23 -16.14 -11.12 1.60
CA GLN A 23 -17.55 -11.34 1.30
C GLN A 23 -17.92 -12.83 1.36
N ALA A 24 -17.10 -13.71 0.77
CA ALA A 24 -17.33 -15.14 0.80
C ALA A 24 -17.24 -15.71 2.22
N ALA A 25 -16.32 -15.21 3.06
CA ALA A 25 -16.25 -15.57 4.47
C ALA A 25 -17.48 -15.09 5.26
N GLN A 26 -17.99 -13.89 4.97
CA GLN A 26 -19.22 -13.37 5.57
C GLN A 26 -20.46 -14.18 5.17
N LEU A 27 -20.46 -14.79 3.99
CA LEU A 27 -21.51 -15.72 3.53
C LEU A 27 -21.37 -17.13 4.14
N GLY A 28 -20.40 -17.35 5.04
CA GLY A 28 -20.21 -18.61 5.76
C GLY A 28 -19.34 -19.64 5.03
N LEU A 29 -18.71 -19.28 3.90
CA LEU A 29 -17.79 -20.17 3.20
C LEU A 29 -16.44 -20.21 3.91
N LYS A 30 -15.82 -21.38 3.94
CA LYS A 30 -14.45 -21.54 4.44
C LYS A 30 -13.46 -21.20 3.33
N VAL A 31 -13.01 -19.94 3.32
CA VAL A 31 -12.16 -19.38 2.25
C VAL A 31 -10.69 -19.43 2.65
N VAL A 32 -9.81 -19.71 1.68
CA VAL A 32 -8.36 -19.51 1.83
C VAL A 32 -7.85 -18.57 0.73
N CYS A 33 -7.07 -17.57 1.12
CA CYS A 33 -6.36 -16.68 0.20
C CYS A 33 -4.88 -17.06 0.16
N VAL A 34 -4.31 -17.17 -1.03
CA VAL A 34 -2.91 -17.48 -1.24
C VAL A 34 -2.27 -16.38 -2.08
N ASP A 35 -1.27 -15.70 -1.54
CA ASP A 35 -0.48 -14.72 -2.29
C ASP A 35 1.00 -15.09 -2.27
N ARG A 36 1.67 -14.82 -3.40
CA ARG A 36 3.11 -15.07 -3.60
C ARG A 36 3.95 -13.82 -3.33
N ARG A 37 3.34 -12.64 -3.12
CA ARG A 37 4.11 -11.41 -2.90
C ARG A 37 4.70 -11.37 -1.50
N PHE A 38 6.02 -11.41 -1.48
CA PHE A 38 6.88 -11.19 -0.32
C PHE A 38 7.55 -9.83 -0.49
N ASP A 39 7.64 -9.07 0.59
CA ASP A 39 8.42 -7.83 0.67
C ASP A 39 9.78 -8.15 1.33
N ALA A 40 10.82 -7.39 1.01
CA ALA A 40 12.16 -7.59 1.58
C ALA A 40 12.16 -7.45 3.11
N GLN A 41 11.25 -6.63 3.67
CA GLN A 41 11.14 -6.43 5.11
C GLN A 41 9.93 -7.14 5.75
N VAL A 42 8.92 -7.52 4.96
CA VAL A 42 7.69 -8.15 5.47
C VAL A 42 7.45 -9.50 4.78
N LYS A 43 7.42 -10.56 5.60
CA LYS A 43 7.22 -11.97 5.20
C LYS A 43 5.90 -12.25 4.45
N SER A 44 5.00 -11.27 4.33
CA SER A 44 3.83 -11.33 3.45
C SER A 44 3.36 -9.91 3.19
N SER A 45 3.18 -9.53 1.92
CA SER A 45 2.77 -8.17 1.56
C SER A 45 1.45 -8.18 0.79
N PRO A 46 0.32 -8.31 1.51
CA PRO A 46 -1.00 -8.38 0.90
C PRO A 46 -1.48 -7.00 0.41
N GLY A 47 -2.27 -6.99 -0.66
CA GLY A 47 -2.79 -5.76 -1.28
C GLY A 47 -2.49 -5.65 -2.77
N GLY A 48 -1.76 -6.61 -3.34
CA GLY A 48 -1.51 -6.70 -4.77
C GLY A 48 -0.83 -5.44 -5.34
N THR A 49 -1.05 -5.17 -6.61
CA THR A 49 -0.33 -4.10 -7.34
C THR A 49 -0.76 -2.70 -6.93
N CYS A 50 -2.01 -2.51 -6.50
CA CYS A 50 -2.48 -1.18 -6.11
C CYS A 50 -1.72 -0.64 -4.90
N ARG A 51 -1.49 -1.46 -3.87
CA ARG A 51 -0.77 -1.07 -2.65
C ARG A 51 0.73 -1.02 -2.85
N ASN A 52 1.31 -2.05 -3.48
CA ASN A 52 2.75 -2.24 -3.38
C ASN A 52 3.55 -1.50 -4.45
N VAL A 53 3.01 -1.22 -5.64
CA VAL A 53 3.82 -0.72 -6.77
C VAL A 53 3.11 0.36 -7.61
N ARG A 54 1.84 0.68 -7.34
CA ARG A 54 1.11 1.68 -8.13
C ARG A 54 0.40 2.70 -7.25
N LEU A 55 -0.91 2.54 -7.11
CA LEU A 55 -1.84 3.61 -6.78
C LEU A 55 -1.45 4.35 -5.50
N TYR A 56 -1.17 3.62 -4.42
CA TYR A 56 -0.84 4.23 -3.13
C TYR A 56 0.55 4.89 -3.14
N LEU A 57 1.52 4.36 -3.89
CA LEU A 57 2.83 5.00 -4.04
C LEU A 57 2.73 6.29 -4.85
N PHE A 58 2.00 6.27 -5.96
CA PHE A 58 1.81 7.46 -6.80
C PHE A 58 1.03 8.55 -6.07
N GLN A 59 -0.01 8.19 -5.31
CA GLN A 59 -0.73 9.14 -4.46
C GLN A 59 0.21 9.78 -3.44
N GLY A 60 0.99 8.98 -2.71
CA GLY A 60 1.96 9.54 -1.75
C GLY A 60 2.99 10.47 -2.40
N MET A 61 3.47 10.15 -3.60
CA MET A 61 4.38 11.04 -4.36
C MET A 61 3.68 12.33 -4.82
N LEU A 62 2.45 12.23 -5.32
CA LEU A 62 1.67 13.39 -5.76
C LEU A 62 1.36 14.32 -4.59
N ASP A 63 0.94 13.77 -3.45
CA ASP A 63 0.69 14.55 -2.23
C ASP A 63 1.98 15.23 -1.76
N SER A 64 3.10 14.50 -1.75
CA SER A 64 4.41 15.08 -1.39
C SER A 64 4.80 16.24 -2.32
N SER A 65 4.57 16.08 -3.63
CA SER A 65 4.83 17.14 -4.61
C SER A 65 3.91 18.35 -4.43
N ARG A 66 2.65 18.11 -4.03
CA ARG A 66 1.69 19.17 -3.74
C ARG A 66 2.07 19.93 -2.48
N TYR A 67 2.44 19.24 -1.40
CA TYR A 67 2.94 19.90 -0.19
C TYR A 67 4.17 20.75 -0.47
N TYR A 68 5.11 20.25 -1.28
CA TYR A 68 6.28 21.02 -1.72
C TYR A 68 5.88 22.29 -2.48
N TYR A 69 4.93 22.17 -3.40
CA TYR A 69 4.43 23.30 -4.18
C TYR A 69 3.70 24.33 -3.30
N ASP A 70 2.84 23.87 -2.38
CA ASP A 70 2.09 24.75 -1.48
C ASP A 70 3.04 25.50 -0.53
N LEU A 71 4.10 24.83 -0.04
CA LEU A 71 5.17 25.42 0.77
C LEU A 71 5.87 26.60 0.07
N LEU A 72 6.13 26.48 -1.23
CA LEU A 72 6.84 27.50 -1.99
C LEU A 72 5.95 28.68 -2.39
N TYR A 73 4.68 28.45 -2.72
CA TYR A 73 3.88 29.44 -3.44
C TYR A 73 2.64 29.92 -2.68
N PHE A 74 2.06 29.13 -1.78
CA PHE A 74 0.74 29.43 -1.20
C PHE A 74 0.77 29.77 0.29
N LEU A 75 1.69 29.18 1.05
CA LEU A 75 1.70 29.35 2.51
C LEU A 75 1.98 30.78 2.99
N LEU A 76 2.75 31.57 2.21
CA LEU A 76 3.00 32.97 2.55
C LEU A 76 1.73 33.82 2.55
N ALA A 77 0.80 33.55 1.62
CA ALA A 77 -0.51 34.20 1.57
C ALA A 77 -1.39 33.87 2.78
N HIS A 78 -1.12 32.75 3.45
CA HIS A 78 -1.75 32.34 4.70
C HIS A 78 -1.00 32.81 5.96
N GLY A 79 0.04 33.66 5.80
CA GLY A 79 0.85 34.16 6.92
C GLY A 79 1.80 33.12 7.52
N ILE A 80 2.02 32.00 6.84
CA ILE A 80 2.89 30.91 7.29
C ILE A 80 4.25 31.07 6.59
N ARG A 81 5.27 31.43 7.36
CA ARG A 81 6.66 31.45 6.89
C ARG A 81 7.38 30.19 7.34
N VAL A 82 7.98 29.49 6.39
CA VAL A 82 8.74 28.27 6.65
C VAL A 82 10.22 28.59 6.46
N ASP A 83 10.97 28.61 7.57
CA ASP A 83 12.40 28.85 7.59
C ASP A 83 13.10 27.48 7.77
N GLY A 84 13.77 26.96 6.73
CA GLY A 84 14.44 25.64 6.77
C GLY A 84 14.82 25.07 5.39
N GLU A 85 15.59 23.98 5.36
CA GLU A 85 16.06 23.31 4.14
C GLU A 85 15.09 22.20 3.71
N ILE A 86 14.67 22.18 2.45
CA ILE A 86 13.78 21.13 1.94
C ILE A 86 14.61 19.94 1.47
N ILE A 87 14.62 18.89 2.29
CA ILE A 87 15.40 17.67 2.04
C ILE A 87 14.65 16.77 1.05
N LYS A 88 15.31 16.43 -0.05
CA LYS A 88 14.80 15.45 -1.01
C LYS A 88 15.08 14.04 -0.47
N CYS A 89 14.08 13.39 0.13
CA CYS A 89 14.22 12.00 0.53
C CYS A 89 14.26 11.12 -0.74
N ALA A 90 15.44 10.61 -1.10
CA ALA A 90 15.48 9.35 -1.83
C ALA A 90 14.77 8.32 -0.94
N ARG A 91 13.89 7.52 -1.52
CA ARG A 91 13.30 6.42 -0.76
C ARG A 91 14.45 5.44 -0.48
N ASP A 92 15.01 5.50 0.72
CA ASP A 92 16.00 4.54 1.25
C ASP A 92 15.33 3.16 1.47
N ALA A 93 14.74 2.62 0.41
CA ALA A 93 14.16 1.27 0.41
C ALA A 93 15.21 0.19 0.09
N ASP A 94 16.44 0.57 -0.28
CA ASP A 94 17.49 -0.36 -0.69
C ASP A 94 18.66 -0.45 0.33
N ALA A 95 18.54 0.17 1.51
CA ALA A 95 19.59 0.17 2.54
C ALA A 95 19.12 -0.44 3.86
N GLN A 96 18.64 -1.69 3.81
CA GLN A 96 18.77 -2.72 4.87
C GLN A 96 17.92 -3.93 4.47
N GLY A 97 18.57 -4.92 3.85
CA GLY A 97 18.01 -6.19 3.41
C GLY A 97 18.90 -6.87 2.37
#